data_AF-A0A3N5SIU1-F1
#
_entry.id   AF-A0A3N5SIU1-F1
#
_cell.length_a   1.000
_cell.length_b   1.000
_cell.length_c   1.000
_cell.angle_alpha   90.00
_cell.angle_beta   90.00
_cell.angle_gamma   90.00
#
_symmetry.space_group_name_H-M   'P 1'
#
loop_
_entity.id
_entity.type
_entity.pdbx_description
1 polymer ?
#
loop_
_entity_poly.entity_id
_entity_poly.type
_entity_poly.pdbx_seq_one_letter_code
_entity_poly.pdbx_strand_id
1 'polypeptide(L)' 'MDAMQAVYDTIDAHANEYVEDLQTLVQQPSVSAQGIGLRECAELVQDMMHRDGLDAALYELDGGPPVICGHMTTARSER' A
#
# COMPACT_ATOMS: atom_id res chain seq x y z
N MET A 1 -21.91 -22.35 2.34
CA MET A 1 -21.09 -21.43 1.53
C MET A 1 -19.77 -21.29 2.24
N ASP A 2 -18.68 -21.57 1.53
CA ASP A 2 -17.34 -21.46 2.11
C ASP A 2 -17.07 -19.98 2.44
N ALA A 3 -16.61 -19.70 3.66
CA ALA A 3 -16.48 -18.33 4.17
C ALA A 3 -15.49 -17.48 3.37
N MET A 4 -14.59 -18.13 2.60
CA MET A 4 -13.59 -17.48 1.77
C MET A 4 -13.95 -17.36 0.29
N GLN A 5 -15.01 -18.02 -0.19
CA GLN A 5 -15.28 -18.07 -1.64
C GLN A 5 -15.47 -16.66 -2.23
N ALA A 6 -16.20 -15.79 -1.53
CA ALA A 6 -16.40 -14.41 -1.97
C ALA A 6 -15.10 -13.61 -2.07
N VAL A 7 -14.11 -13.91 -1.22
CA VAL A 7 -12.78 -13.26 -1.26
C VAL A 7 -12.03 -13.73 -2.50
N TYR A 8 -12.03 -15.03 -2.78
CA TYR A 8 -11.37 -15.58 -3.98
C TYR A 8 -12.00 -15.08 -5.28
N ASP A 9 -13.34 -15.08 -5.35
CA ASP A 9 -14.07 -14.58 -6.52
C ASP A 9 -13.75 -13.09 -6.79
N THR A 10 -13.60 -12.29 -5.72
CA THR A 10 -13.19 -10.88 -5.83
C THR A 10 -11.76 -10.78 -6.35
N ILE A 11 -10.83 -11.58 -5.82
CA ILE A 11 -9.44 -11.56 -6.27
C ILE A 11 -9.34 -11.90 -7.75
N ASP A 12 -10.02 -12.96 -8.19
CA ASP A 12 -10.02 -13.41 -9.58
C ASP A 12 -10.64 -12.36 -10.51
N ALA A 13 -11.71 -11.68 -10.08
CA ALA A 13 -12.37 -10.63 -10.86
C ALA A 13 -11.52 -9.36 -11.04
N HIS A 14 -10.62 -9.06 -10.08
CA HIS A 14 -9.80 -7.84 -10.05
C HIS A 14 -8.32 -8.09 -10.34
N ALA A 15 -7.93 -9.29 -10.75
CA ALA A 15 -6.52 -9.65 -10.94
C ALA A 15 -5.74 -8.71 -11.86
N ASN A 16 -6.36 -8.20 -12.94
CA ASN A 16 -5.72 -7.27 -13.86
C ASN A 16 -5.38 -5.93 -13.19
N GLU A 17 -6.30 -5.39 -12.38
CA GLU A 17 -6.10 -4.15 -11.61
C GLU A 17 -4.92 -4.30 -10.64
N TYR A 18 -4.86 -5.42 -9.90
CA TYR A 18 -3.76 -5.67 -8.97
C TYR A 18 -2.41 -5.84 -9.67
N VAL A 19 -2.39 -6.43 -10.87
CA VAL A 19 -1.19 -6.52 -11.68
C VAL A 19 -0.76 -5.14 -12.18
N GLU A 20 -1.69 -4.27 -12.57
CA GLU A 20 -1.40 -2.89 -12.98
C GLU A 20 -0.86 -2.05 -11.81
N ASP A 21 -1.42 -2.18 -10.61
CA ASP A 21 -0.91 -1.54 -9.40
C ASP A 21 0.52 -2.04 -9.07
N LEU A 22 0.77 -3.34 -9.18
CA LEU A 22 2.12 -3.90 -8.99
C LEU A 22 3.09 -3.37 -10.05
N GLN A 23 2.68 -3.30 -11.32
CA GLN A 23 3.51 -2.73 -12.39
C GLN A 23 3.86 -1.28 -12.10
N THR A 24 2.88 -0.49 -11.65
CA THR A 24 3.07 0.92 -11.28
C THR A 24 4.11 1.05 -10.16
N LEU A 25 3.98 0.24 -9.09
CA LEU A 25 4.92 0.24 -7.98
C LEU A 25 6.34 -0.17 -8.41
N VAL A 26 6.47 -1.21 -9.23
CA VAL A 26 7.79 -1.70 -9.71
C VAL A 26 8.48 -0.71 -10.65
N GLN A 27 7.71 0.11 -11.39
CA GLN A 27 8.27 1.13 -12.29
C GLN A 27 8.84 2.35 -11.55
N GLN A 28 8.41 2.59 -10.30
CA GLN A 28 8.97 3.65 -9.45
C GLN A 28 10.32 3.21 -8.87
N PRO A 29 11.45 3.88 -9.19
CA PRO A 29 12.73 3.58 -8.58
C PRO A 29 12.70 3.77 -7.06
N SER A 30 13.26 2.82 -6.29
CA SER A 30 13.36 2.90 -4.83
C SER A 30 14.57 2.13 -4.29
N VAL A 31 15.79 2.60 -4.59
CA VAL A 31 17.05 1.88 -4.30
C VAL A 31 17.71 2.42 -3.04
N SER A 32 17.50 1.74 -1.90
CA SER A 32 17.95 2.19 -0.57
C SER A 32 19.45 2.41 -0.46
N ALA A 33 20.27 1.51 -1.02
CA ALA A 33 21.73 1.61 -0.96
C ALA A 33 22.30 2.85 -1.69
N GLN A 34 21.51 3.43 -2.60
CA GLN A 34 21.90 4.59 -3.41
C GLN A 34 21.08 5.85 -3.05
N GLY A 35 20.09 5.72 -2.15
CA GLY A 35 19.19 6.81 -1.79
C GLY A 35 18.28 7.29 -2.93
N ILE A 36 18.00 6.44 -3.93
CA ILE A 36 17.25 6.84 -5.12
C ILE A 36 15.76 6.57 -4.93
N GLY A 37 14.93 7.60 -5.13
CA GLY A 37 13.48 7.47 -5.34
C GLY A 37 12.68 7.00 -4.12
N LEU A 38 13.27 7.02 -2.94
CA LEU A 38 12.66 6.47 -1.72
C LEU A 38 11.47 7.30 -1.24
N ARG A 39 11.53 8.62 -1.37
CA ARG A 39 10.43 9.52 -0.98
C ARG A 39 9.27 9.38 -1.94
N GLU A 40 9.56 9.41 -3.23
CA GLU A 40 8.58 9.30 -4.31
C GLU A 40 7.86 7.94 -4.26
N CYS A 41 8.60 6.87 -3.93
CA CYS A 41 8.01 5.56 -3.66
C CYS A 41 7.12 5.57 -2.42
N ALA A 42 7.52 6.29 -1.36
CA ALA A 42 6.70 6.39 -0.16
C ALA A 42 5.39 7.17 -0.41
N GLU A 43 5.47 8.27 -1.16
CA GLU A 43 4.30 9.06 -1.57
C GLU A 43 3.38 8.24 -2.48
N LEU A 44 3.94 7.50 -3.45
CA LEU A 44 3.16 6.59 -4.30
C LEU A 44 2.38 5.54 -3.48
N VAL A 45 3.04 4.89 -2.52
CA VAL A 45 2.39 3.88 -1.68
C VAL A 45 1.33 4.52 -0.78
N GLN A 46 1.55 5.73 -0.26
CA GLN A 46 0.53 6.47 0.48
C GLN A 46 -0.72 6.73 -0.38
N ASP A 47 -0.53 7.18 -1.61
CA ASP A 47 -1.63 7.43 -2.55
C ASP A 47 -2.38 6.14 -2.89
N MET A 48 -1.67 5.01 -3.07
CA MET A 48 -2.30 3.69 -3.26
C MET A 48 -3.17 3.31 -2.05
N MET A 49 -2.65 3.49 -0.83
CA MET A 49 -3.42 3.22 0.39
C MET A 49 -4.67 4.11 0.51
N HIS A 50 -4.58 5.39 0.11
CA HIS A 50 -5.74 6.29 0.09
C HIS A 50 -6.77 5.89 -0.96
N ARG A 51 -6.35 5.44 -2.16
CA ARG A 51 -7.26 4.90 -3.19
C ARG A 51 -8.06 3.71 -2.68
N ASP A 52 -7.44 2.88 -1.84
CA ASP A 52 -8.08 1.71 -1.21
C ASP A 52 -8.88 2.06 0.05
N GLY A 53 -8.97 3.35 0.40
CA GLY A 53 -9.77 3.85 1.52
C GLY A 53 -9.12 3.71 2.90
N LEU A 54 -7.81 3.48 2.97
CA LEU A 54 -7.06 3.46 4.24
C LEU A 54 -6.69 4.88 4.67
N ASP A 55 -6.81 5.15 5.97
CA ASP A 55 -6.27 6.37 6.58
C ASP A 55 -4.76 6.19 6.77
N ALA A 56 -3.98 6.69 5.80
CA ALA A 56 -2.53 6.55 5.77
C ALA A 56 -1.82 7.90 5.93
N ALA A 57 -0.83 7.93 6.81
CA ALA A 57 0.01 9.11 7.06
C ALA A 57 1.48 8.80 6.81
N LEU A 58 2.18 9.79 6.27
CA LEU A 58 3.61 9.77 6.01
C LEU A 58 4.35 10.54 7.11
N TYR A 59 5.38 9.91 7.70
CA TYR A 59 6.16 10.46 8.80
C TYR A 59 7.61 10.60 8.39
N GLU A 60 8.13 11.82 8.54
CA GLU A 60 9.54 12.12 8.33
C GLU A 60 10.42 11.49 9.40
N LEU A 61 11.60 11.02 8.99
CA LEU A 61 12.60 10.46 9.88
C LEU A 61 13.94 11.14 9.70
N ASP A 62 14.63 11.39 10.81
CA ASP A 62 16.00 11.88 10.77
C ASP A 62 16.94 10.79 10.22
N GLY A 63 17.58 11.08 9.09
CA GLY A 63 18.59 10.20 8.49
C GLY A 63 18.02 9.00 7.71
N GLY A 64 16.74 8.99 7.36
CA GLY A 64 16.11 7.90 6.62
C GLY A 64 14.99 8.35 5.68
N PRO A 65 14.49 7.45 4.81
CA PRO A 65 13.28 7.71 4.05
C PRO A 65 12.05 7.78 4.98
N PRO A 66 10.98 8.46 4.56
CA PRO A 66 9.78 8.56 5.38
C PRO A 66 9.11 7.18 5.57
N VAL A 67 8.38 7.05 6.67
CA VAL A 67 7.59 5.85 6.99
C VAL A 67 6.12 6.14 6.74
N ILE A 68 5.43 5.19 6.13
CA ILE A 68 3.98 5.25 5.93
C ILE A 68 3.32 4.35 6.97
N CYS A 69 2.37 4.88 7.73
CA CYS A 69 1.53 4.11 8.63
C CYS A 69 0.07 4.28 8.27
N GLY A 70 -0.62 3.15 8.06
CA GLY A 70 -2.07 3.10 7.87
C GLY A 70 -2.80 2.69 9.15
N HIS A 71 -3.98 3.25 9.38
CA HIS A 71 -4.88 2.83 10.44
C HIS A 71 -6.14 2.16 9.87
N MET A 72 -6.53 1.02 10.45
CA MET A 72 -7.79 0.36 10.14
C MET A 72 -8.40 -0.21 11.41
N THR A 73 -9.62 0.22 11.73
CA THR A 73 -10.37 -0.33 12.85
C THR A 73 -11.06 -1.61 12.43
N THR A 74 -10.94 -2.67 13.23
CA THR A 74 -11.70 -3.91 13.02
C THR A 74 -12.75 -4.06 14.11
N ALA A 75 -13.70 -4.97 13.94
CA ALA A 75 -14.68 -5.30 14.98
C ALA A 75 -14.07 -5.76 16.31
N ARG A 76 -12.76 -6.06 16.33
CA ARG A 76 -11.98 -6.47 17.51
C ARG A 76 -11.00 -5.40 18.01
N SER A 77 -10.91 -4.25 17.37
CA SER A 77 -10.10 -3.14 17.90
C SER A 77 -10.81 -2.55 19.13
N GLU A 78 -10.17 -2.60 20.29
CA GLU A 78 -10.62 -1.86 21.47
C GLU A 78 -10.56 -0.36 21.15
N ARG A 79 -11.64 0.37 21.48
CA ARG A 79 -11.77 1.81 21.23
C ARG A 79 -10.76 2.63 22.02
#